data_AF-A0A2S8BDF3-F1
#
_entry.id   AF-A0A2S8BDF3-F1
#
_cell.length_a   1.000
_cell.length_b   1.000
_cell.length_c   1.000
_cell.angle_alpha   90.00
_cell.angle_beta   90.00
_cell.angle_gamma   90.00
#
_symmetry.space_group_name_H-M   'P 1'
#
loop_
_entity.id
_entity.type
_entity.pdbx_description
1 polymer ?
#
loop_
_entity_poly.entity_id
_entity_poly.type
_entity_poly.pdbx_seq_one_letter_code
_entity_poly.pdbx_strand_id
1 'polypeptide(L)'
;MTSYPGGDTIGIVTKTSTGQVDSLNQPITVESVVWVYGCVFDIYSRGPIEQQSDTVSSEERAWAFLPYVVTAAGAGIPIVDDSGNPVLDGNGNQVLVTSVSNSCWLRPKRPNALSQRDYKVLGQPEIEYDMDGEPDHAWIVCEWRAG
;
A
#
# COMPACT_ATOMS: atom_id res chain seq x y z
N MET A 1 -6.89 22.64 2.98
CA MET A 1 -5.96 21.50 3.06
C MET A 1 -6.58 20.50 4.01
N THR A 2 -7.03 19.36 3.51
CA THR A 2 -7.37 18.21 4.35
C THR A 2 -6.09 17.76 5.04
N SER A 3 -5.97 18.02 6.35
CA SER A 3 -4.85 17.52 7.13
C SER A 3 -5.14 16.07 7.49
N TYR A 4 -4.59 15.14 6.73
CA TYR A 4 -4.61 13.74 7.12
C TYR A 4 -3.76 13.56 8.38
N PRO A 5 -4.16 12.69 9.32
CA PRO A 5 -3.49 12.55 10.61
C PRO A 5 -2.08 11.94 10.49
N GLY A 6 -1.81 11.21 9.40
CA GLY A 6 -0.52 10.59 9.13
C GLY A 6 0.48 11.49 8.38
N GLY A 7 1.78 11.22 8.57
CA GLY A 7 2.87 11.91 7.86
C GLY A 7 3.56 11.05 6.80
N ASP A 8 3.24 9.75 6.73
CA ASP A 8 3.87 8.85 5.76
C ASP A 8 3.24 9.00 4.38
N THR A 9 4.05 8.73 3.36
CA THR A 9 3.59 8.49 2.00
C THR A 9 3.76 7.01 1.68
N ILE A 10 2.70 6.35 1.22
CA ILE A 10 2.74 4.92 0.90
C ILE A 10 2.34 4.73 -0.56
N GLY A 11 3.14 3.96 -1.29
CA GLY A 11 2.84 3.53 -2.65
C GLY A 11 1.98 2.27 -2.62
N ILE A 12 0.85 2.28 -3.32
CA ILE A 12 0.10 1.06 -3.65
C ILE A 12 0.71 0.53 -4.94
N VAL A 13 1.32 -0.65 -4.85
CA VAL A 13 2.01 -1.30 -5.97
C VAL A 13 1.12 -2.41 -6.53
N THR A 14 0.93 -2.38 -7.85
CA THR A 14 0.32 -3.47 -8.61
C THR A 14 1.38 -4.06 -9.54
N LYS A 15 1.40 -5.39 -9.66
CA LYS A 15 2.31 -6.11 -10.56
C LYS A 15 1.49 -6.81 -11.62
N THR A 16 1.64 -6.41 -12.87
CA THR A 16 0.89 -6.96 -14.00
C THR A 16 1.81 -7.84 -14.84
N SER A 17 1.37 -9.05 -15.16
CA SER A 17 2.11 -9.96 -16.05
C SER A 17 2.23 -9.35 -17.44
N THR A 18 3.43 -9.43 -18.01
CA THR A 18 3.72 -9.04 -19.40
C THR A 18 3.26 -10.09 -20.41
N GLY A 19 2.86 -11.28 -19.94
CA GLY A 19 2.59 -12.45 -20.78
C GLY A 19 3.85 -13.22 -21.18
N GLN A 20 5.05 -12.76 -20.78
CA GLN A 20 6.32 -13.46 -20.97
C GLN A 20 6.75 -14.18 -19.69
N VAL A 21 7.57 -15.22 -19.84
CA VAL A 21 8.21 -15.94 -18.74
C VAL A 21 9.72 -15.79 -18.81
N ASP A 22 10.38 -15.81 -17.66
CA ASP A 22 11.84 -15.77 -17.55
C ASP A 22 12.46 -17.18 -17.78
N SER A 23 13.79 -17.27 -17.64
CA SER A 23 14.53 -18.52 -17.81
C SER A 23 14.20 -19.62 -16.79
N LEU A 24 13.53 -19.25 -15.69
CA LEU A 24 13.04 -20.17 -14.65
C LEU A 24 11.55 -20.47 -14.82
N ASN A 25 10.97 -20.07 -15.96
CA ASN A 25 9.55 -20.20 -16.28
C ASN A 25 8.63 -19.43 -15.31
N GLN A 26 9.12 -18.34 -14.71
CA GLN A 26 8.33 -17.44 -13.87
C GLN A 26 7.80 -16.26 -14.69
N PRO A 27 6.56 -15.80 -14.47
CA PRO A 27 6.01 -14.65 -15.20
C PRO A 27 6.83 -13.38 -14.99
N ILE A 28 7.21 -12.72 -16.08
CA ILE A 28 7.81 -11.39 -16.04
C ILE A 28 6.69 -10.39 -15.76
N THR A 29 6.85 -9.57 -14.72
CA THR A 29 5.85 -8.57 -14.32
C THR A 29 6.37 -7.15 -14.48
N VAL A 30 5.46 -6.21 -14.75
CA VAL A 30 5.71 -4.76 -14.72
C VAL A 30 4.99 -4.18 -13.51
N GLU A 31 5.66 -3.29 -12.80
CA GLU A 31 5.11 -2.61 -11.64
C GLU A 31 4.45 -1.29 -12.04
N SER A 32 3.31 -1.00 -11.42
CA SER A 32 2.72 0.33 -11.36
C SER A 32 2.61 0.74 -9.90
N VAL A 33 3.01 1.98 -9.59
CA VAL A 33 2.97 2.52 -8.23
C VAL A 33 2.14 3.80 -8.24
N VAL A 34 1.14 3.87 -7.36
CA VAL A 34 0.40 5.11 -7.09
C VAL A 34 0.64 5.53 -5.65
N TRP A 35 0.93 6.81 -5.44
CA TRP A 35 1.30 7.31 -4.11
C TRP A 35 0.09 7.87 -3.38
N VAL A 36 0.05 7.63 -2.07
CA VAL A 36 -0.96 8.12 -1.15
C VAL A 36 -0.23 8.87 -0.04
N TYR A 37 -0.62 10.11 0.21
CA TYR A 37 -0.11 10.93 1.32
C TYR A 37 -1.07 10.87 2.50
N GLY A 38 -0.57 11.15 3.71
CA GLY A 38 -1.40 11.20 4.91
C GLY A 38 -1.55 9.85 5.61
N CYS A 39 -0.68 8.90 5.28
CA CYS A 39 -0.76 7.55 5.79
C CYS A 39 -0.02 7.41 7.13
N VAL A 40 -0.32 6.33 7.82
CA VAL A 40 0.49 5.83 8.94
C VAL A 40 0.96 4.43 8.57
N PHE A 41 2.25 4.15 8.70
CA PHE A 41 2.82 2.81 8.51
C PHE A 41 3.68 2.41 9.69
N ASP A 42 3.39 1.25 10.28
CA ASP A 42 4.20 0.72 11.38
C ASP A 42 4.46 -0.79 11.26
N ILE A 43 5.63 -1.20 11.72
CA ILE A 43 6.08 -2.59 11.74
C ILE A 43 5.92 -3.10 13.17
N TYR A 44 4.97 -3.98 13.39
CA TYR A 44 4.63 -4.47 14.73
C TYR A 44 5.29 -5.82 15.07
N SER A 45 5.83 -6.53 14.07
CA SER A 45 6.63 -7.74 14.30
C SER A 45 7.89 -7.70 13.44
N ARG A 46 9.05 -7.84 14.09
CA ARG A 46 10.38 -7.89 13.47
C ARG A 46 11.17 -9.03 14.08
N GLY A 47 11.70 -9.93 13.26
CA GLY A 47 12.69 -10.90 13.71
C GLY A 47 12.68 -12.19 12.92
N PRO A 48 13.75 -12.99 13.02
CA PRO A 48 13.69 -14.38 12.60
C PRO A 48 12.67 -15.08 13.50
N ILE A 49 11.62 -15.66 12.91
CA ILE A 49 10.85 -16.68 13.61
C ILE A 49 11.77 -17.91 13.69
N GLU A 50 12.35 -18.16 14.87
CA GLU A 50 13.02 -19.42 15.18
C GLU A 50 11.97 -20.54 15.24
N GLN A 51 11.39 -20.88 14.10
CA GLN A 51 10.86 -22.21 13.90
C GLN A 51 12.06 -23.14 13.83
N GLN A 52 12.00 -24.27 14.55
CA GLN A 52 13.03 -25.30 14.54
C GLN A 52 13.06 -25.99 13.16
N SER A 53 13.58 -25.28 12.17
CA SER A 53 13.82 -25.70 10.80
C SER A 53 15.15 -25.08 10.36
N ASP A 54 15.93 -25.77 9.53
CA ASP A 54 17.25 -25.33 9.05
C ASP A 54 17.23 -24.05 8.17
N THR A 55 16.10 -23.33 8.09
CA THR A 55 15.92 -22.13 7.27
C THR A 55 15.65 -20.91 8.13
N VAL A 56 16.60 -19.97 8.16
CA VAL A 56 16.38 -18.62 8.70
C VAL A 56 15.66 -17.80 7.64
N SER A 57 14.36 -17.56 7.82
CA SER A 57 13.62 -16.60 7.00
C SER A 57 13.51 -15.26 7.74
N SER A 58 13.77 -14.16 7.02
CA SER A 58 13.53 -12.82 7.54
C SER A 58 12.14 -12.38 7.10
N GLU A 59 11.26 -12.12 8.05
CA GLU A 59 9.94 -11.55 7.82
C GLU A 59 9.72 -10.28 8.66
N GLU A 60 8.91 -9.37 8.14
CA GLU A 60 8.41 -8.21 8.86
C GLU A 60 6.91 -8.11 8.62
N ARG A 61 6.12 -8.10 9.70
CA ARG A 61 4.69 -7.81 9.62
C ARG A 61 4.43 -6.37 10.00
N ALA A 62 3.60 -5.74 9.20
CA ALA A 62 3.28 -4.33 9.32
C ALA A 62 1.78 -4.12 9.16
N TRP A 63 1.32 -2.97 9.64
CA TRP A 63 0.00 -2.46 9.35
C TRP A 63 0.12 -1.04 8.79
N ALA A 64 -0.89 -0.64 8.03
CA ALA A 64 -0.98 0.71 7.51
C ALA A 64 -2.41 1.25 7.65
N PHE A 65 -2.52 2.53 7.99
CA PHE A 65 -3.73 3.31 7.76
C PHE A 65 -3.52 4.18 6.53
N LEU A 66 -4.40 4.02 5.54
CA LEU A 66 -4.46 4.90 4.38
C LEU A 66 -5.73 5.74 4.50
N PRO A 67 -5.68 7.04 4.17
CA PRO A 67 -6.89 7.86 4.19
C PRO A 67 -7.94 7.29 3.23
N TYR A 68 -9.19 7.38 3.62
CA TYR A 68 -10.32 6.95 2.82
C TYR A 68 -11.31 8.12 2.73
N VAL A 69 -11.64 8.54 1.52
CA VAL A 69 -12.48 9.72 1.30
C VAL A 69 -13.71 9.36 0.50
N VAL A 70 -14.84 9.98 0.86
CA VAL A 70 -16.06 9.96 0.06
C VAL A 70 -16.17 11.29 -0.68
N THR A 71 -16.27 11.21 -2.00
CA THR A 71 -16.37 12.38 -2.90
C THR A 71 -17.59 12.23 -3.80
N ALA A 72 -17.92 13.28 -4.56
CA ALA A 72 -18.97 13.21 -5.58
C ALA A 72 -18.70 12.15 -6.66
N ALA A 73 -17.43 11.76 -6.87
CA ALA A 73 -17.03 10.76 -7.85
C ALA A 73 -17.03 9.32 -7.29
N GLY A 74 -17.21 9.15 -5.97
CA GLY A 74 -17.18 7.86 -5.29
C GLY A 74 -16.34 7.87 -4.03
N ALA A 75 -16.13 6.68 -3.46
CA ALA A 75 -15.37 6.48 -2.24
C ALA A 75 -14.09 5.65 -2.49
N GLY A 76 -12.99 6.02 -1.85
CA GLY A 76 -11.72 5.33 -2.04
C GLY A 76 -10.53 6.06 -1.45
N ILE A 77 -9.34 5.54 -1.73
CA ILE A 77 -8.07 6.07 -1.22
C ILE A 77 -7.56 7.16 -2.18
N PRO A 78 -7.34 8.40 -1.71
CA PRO A 78 -6.92 9.51 -2.55
C PRO A 78 -5.46 9.39 -2.99
N ILE A 79 -5.19 9.55 -4.29
CA ILE A 79 -3.81 9.52 -4.81
C ILE A 79 -3.21 10.92 -4.95
N VAL A 80 -1.88 10.97 -4.86
CA VAL A 80 -1.07 12.19 -5.02
C VAL A 80 0.03 12.02 -6.08
N ASP A 81 0.46 13.14 -6.65
CA ASP A 81 1.63 13.22 -7.52
C ASP A 81 2.95 13.22 -6.72
N ASP A 82 4.08 13.28 -7.42
CA ASP A 82 5.42 13.28 -6.79
C ASP A 82 5.68 14.51 -5.90
N SER A 83 4.93 15.59 -6.12
CA SER A 83 4.98 16.82 -5.32
C SER A 83 4.00 16.79 -4.13
N GLY A 84 3.21 15.72 -3.99
CA GLY A 84 2.20 15.57 -2.94
C GLY A 84 0.87 16.25 -3.24
N ASN A 85 0.63 16.71 -4.47
CA ASN A 85 -0.66 17.30 -4.85
C ASN A 85 -1.67 16.21 -5.23
N PRO A 86 -2.97 16.40 -4.96
CA PRO A 86 -4.02 15.51 -5.47
C PRO A 86 -3.94 15.30 -6.98
N VAL A 87 -3.97 14.05 -7.44
CA VAL A 87 -4.14 13.76 -8.87
C VAL A 87 -5.61 13.91 -9.23
N LEU A 88 -5.90 14.70 -10.26
CA LEU A 88 -7.25 14.95 -10.73
C LEU A 88 -7.51 14.27 -12.08
N ASP A 89 -8.76 13.87 -12.31
CA ASP A 89 -9.25 13.40 -13.61
C ASP A 89 -9.48 14.57 -14.58
N GLY A 90 -9.88 14.26 -15.82
CA GLY A 90 -10.18 15.28 -16.83
C GLY A 90 -11.35 16.21 -16.51
N ASN A 91 -12.14 15.90 -15.48
CA ASN A 91 -13.26 16.71 -15.00
C ASN A 91 -12.92 17.49 -13.72
N GLY A 92 -11.68 17.36 -13.21
CA GLY A 92 -11.22 18.01 -11.98
C GLY A 92 -11.59 17.25 -10.69
N ASN A 93 -12.10 16.03 -10.76
CA ASN A 93 -12.35 15.20 -9.57
C ASN A 93 -11.06 14.50 -9.15
N GLN A 94 -10.88 14.29 -7.85
CA GLN A 94 -9.73 13.54 -7.35
C GLN A 94 -9.82 12.06 -7.78
N VAL A 95 -8.71 11.53 -8.28
CA VAL A 95 -8.58 10.11 -8.60
C VAL A 95 -8.44 9.32 -7.31
N LEU A 96 -9.20 8.23 -7.20
CA LEU A 96 -9.25 7.36 -6.02
C LEU A 96 -8.89 5.92 -6.39
N VAL A 97 -8.19 5.22 -5.48
CA VAL A 97 -8.05 3.77 -5.53
C VAL A 97 -9.22 3.15 -4.78
N THR A 98 -10.08 2.45 -5.51
CA THR A 98 -11.29 1.82 -4.96
C THR A 98 -11.08 0.37 -4.54
N SER A 99 -9.99 -0.26 -4.99
CA SER A 99 -9.68 -1.66 -4.67
C SER A 99 -8.21 -1.83 -4.30
N VAL A 100 -7.94 -2.02 -3.02
CA VAL A 100 -6.70 -2.62 -2.54
C VAL A 100 -7.03 -4.04 -2.08
N SER A 101 -6.23 -5.01 -2.49
CA SER A 101 -6.48 -6.42 -2.16
C SER A 101 -5.16 -7.16 -1.97
N ASN A 102 -5.24 -8.44 -1.66
CA ASN A 102 -4.07 -9.33 -1.61
C ASN A 102 -3.33 -9.47 -2.95
N SER A 103 -3.79 -8.88 -4.06
CA SER A 103 -3.00 -8.76 -5.30
C SER A 103 -2.05 -7.55 -5.28
N CYS A 104 -2.17 -6.65 -4.31
CA CYS A 104 -1.38 -5.44 -4.17
C CYS A 104 -0.21 -5.63 -3.18
N TRP A 105 0.71 -4.66 -3.20
CA TRP A 105 1.74 -4.47 -2.18
C TRP A 105 1.73 -3.02 -1.70
N LEU A 106 2.17 -2.78 -0.47
CA LEU A 106 2.40 -1.45 0.10
C LEU A 106 3.90 -1.14 0.11
N ARG A 107 4.24 0.06 -0.35
CA ARG A 107 5.61 0.56 -0.49
C ARG A 107 5.75 1.86 0.31
N PRO A 108 6.12 1.81 1.61
CA PRO A 108 6.30 3.03 2.41
C PRO A 108 7.44 3.86 1.83
N LYS A 109 7.21 5.11 1.43
CA LYS A 109 8.23 5.97 0.81
C LYS A 109 9.40 6.15 1.77
N ARG A 110 10.58 5.65 1.40
CA ARG A 110 11.82 5.80 2.17
C ARG A 110 12.81 6.68 1.41
N PRO A 111 13.71 7.39 2.11
CA PRO A 111 14.69 8.26 1.45
C PRO A 111 15.75 7.51 0.63
N ASN A 112 15.89 6.19 0.82
CA ASN A 112 16.87 5.37 0.13
C ASN A 112 16.20 4.19 -0.58
N ALA A 113 16.54 3.98 -1.85
CA ALA A 113 16.08 2.85 -2.64
C ALA A 113 16.43 1.49 -2.00
N LEU A 114 17.57 1.38 -1.29
CA LEU A 114 18.00 0.15 -0.63
C LEU A 114 17.14 -0.20 0.61
N SER A 115 16.46 0.78 1.21
CA SER A 115 15.50 0.54 2.29
C SER A 115 14.06 0.47 1.81
N GLN A 116 13.84 0.61 0.51
CA GLN A 116 12.52 0.51 -0.11
C GLN A 116 12.12 -0.95 -0.16
N ARG A 117 11.07 -1.31 0.59
CA ARG A 117 10.51 -2.67 0.64
C ARG A 117 9.05 -2.65 0.22
N ASP A 118 8.63 -3.74 -0.41
CA ASP A 118 7.24 -4.01 -0.77
C ASP A 118 6.65 -5.01 0.21
N TYR A 119 5.65 -4.57 0.97
CA TYR A 119 4.92 -5.41 1.90
C TYR A 119 3.68 -5.95 1.19
N LYS A 120 3.58 -7.27 1.06
CA LYS A 120 2.44 -7.95 0.45
C LYS A 120 1.20 -7.71 1.31
N VAL A 121 0.11 -7.24 0.71
CA VAL A 121 -1.17 -7.08 1.42
C VAL A 121 -1.72 -8.46 1.80
N LEU A 122 -2.12 -8.59 3.06
CA LEU A 122 -2.75 -9.78 3.61
C LEU A 122 -4.25 -9.55 3.77
N GLY A 123 -5.06 -10.41 3.15
CA GLY A 123 -6.52 -10.30 3.21
C GLY A 123 -7.07 -9.11 2.43
N GLN A 124 -8.21 -8.59 2.91
CA GLN A 124 -8.86 -7.39 2.39
C GLN A 124 -8.66 -6.23 3.38
N PRO A 125 -8.56 -4.98 2.90
CA PRO A 125 -8.61 -3.80 3.75
C PRO A 125 -9.90 -3.77 4.57
N GLU A 126 -9.78 -3.36 5.83
CA GLU A 126 -10.91 -3.03 6.68
C GLU A 126 -11.14 -1.52 6.63
N ILE A 127 -12.39 -1.09 6.42
CA ILE A 127 -12.74 0.33 6.41
C ILE A 127 -13.18 0.72 7.81
N GLU A 128 -12.42 1.63 8.42
CA GLU A 128 -12.72 2.26 9.69
C GLU A 128 -13.61 3.49 9.47
N TYR A 129 -14.55 3.68 10.38
CA TYR A 129 -15.52 4.76 10.34
C TYR A 129 -15.28 5.70 11.53
N ASP A 130 -15.53 6.99 11.31
CA ASP A 130 -15.46 7.98 12.37
C ASP A 130 -16.69 7.92 13.31
N MET A 131 -16.77 8.86 14.26
CA MET A 131 -17.87 8.91 15.23
C MET A 131 -19.23 9.27 14.61
N ASP A 132 -19.23 9.88 13.43
CA ASP A 132 -20.42 10.24 12.67
C ASP A 132 -20.83 9.10 11.71
N GLY A 133 -20.04 8.04 11.64
CA GLY A 133 -20.27 6.86 10.80
C GLY A 133 -19.84 7.08 9.35
N GLU A 134 -19.00 8.09 9.08
CA GLU A 134 -18.40 8.30 7.77
C GLU A 134 -17.12 7.47 7.62
N PRO A 135 -16.87 6.85 6.45
CA PRO A 135 -15.60 6.19 6.17
C PRO A 135 -14.43 7.15 6.30
N ASP A 136 -13.40 6.77 7.05
CA ASP A 136 -12.29 7.66 7.41
C ASP A 136 -10.94 7.08 7.00
N HIS A 137 -10.67 5.81 7.33
CA HIS A 137 -9.40 5.16 7.02
C HIS A 137 -9.58 3.73 6.52
N ALA A 138 -8.68 3.28 5.66
CA ALA A 138 -8.51 1.87 5.34
C ALA A 138 -7.36 1.29 6.17
N TRP A 139 -7.68 0.33 7.04
CA TRP A 139 -6.70 -0.46 7.76
C TRP A 139 -6.25 -1.66 6.93
N ILE A 140 -4.94 -1.79 6.74
CA ILE A 140 -4.36 -2.82 5.88
C ILE A 140 -3.25 -3.53 6.64
N VAL A 141 -3.36 -4.85 6.74
CA VAL A 141 -2.28 -5.70 7.25
C VAL A 141 -1.42 -6.16 6.07
N CYS A 142 -0.10 -6.13 6.25
CA CYS A 142 0.84 -6.50 5.20
C CYS A 142 2.11 -7.15 5.75
N GLU A 143 2.83 -7.84 4.89
CA GLU A 143 4.03 -8.59 5.26
C GLU A 143 5.11 -8.47 4.20
N TRP A 144 6.34 -8.23 4.64
CA TRP A 144 7.52 -8.38 3.81
C TRP A 144 8.22 -9.68 4.18
N ARG A 145 8.67 -10.43 3.16
CA ARG A 145 9.54 -11.60 3.31
C ARG A 145 10.78 -11.40 2.46
N ALA A 146 11.93 -11.76 3.02
CA ALA A 146 13.15 -11.91 2.23
C ALA A 146 12.95 -13.04 1.20
N GLY A 147 13.28 -12.74 -0.05
CA GLY A 147 13.33 -13.73 -1.14
C GLY A 147 14.64 -14.49 -1.17
#